data_AF-A0A1E3UAV9-F1
#
_entry.id   AF-A0A1E3UAV9-F1
#
_cell.length_a   1.000
_cell.length_b   1.000
_cell.length_c   1.000
_cell.angle_alpha   90.00
_cell.angle_beta   90.00
_cell.angle_gamma   90.00
#
_symmetry.space_group_name_H-M   'P 1'
#
loop_
_entity.id
_entity.type
_entity.pdbx_description
1 polymer ?
#
loop_
_entity_poly.entity_id
_entity_poly.type
_entity_poly.pdbx_seq_one_letter_code
_entity_poly.pdbx_strand_id
1 'polypeptide(L)' 'MMKFSKRDSRKMIKEMARLHGLSVSEVREQIQDKIIAVMNSDDPDQQAEFRRMFGNSTPTPEEFICTASRQLKF' A
#
# COMPACT_ATOMS: atom_id res chain seq x y z
N MET A 1 -20.98 4.25 -5.41
CA MET A 1 -19.54 4.08 -5.66
C MET A 1 -18.85 3.90 -4.30
N MET A 2 -18.49 2.66 -3.92
CA MET A 2 -17.85 2.38 -2.63
C MET A 2 -16.48 3.08 -2.61
N LYS A 3 -16.36 4.16 -1.84
CA LYS A 3 -15.08 4.83 -1.63
C LYS A 3 -14.32 4.03 -0.59
N PHE A 4 -13.31 3.27 -1.02
CA PHE A 4 -12.37 2.64 -0.10
C PHE A 4 -11.72 3.74 0.77
N SER A 5 -11.89 3.61 2.08
CA SER A 5 -11.50 4.62 3.07
C SER A 5 -10.26 4.19 3.86
N LYS A 6 -9.63 5.12 4.58
CA LYS A 6 -8.55 4.80 5.54
C LYS A 6 -9.00 3.81 6.63
N ARG A 7 -10.31 3.70 6.90
CA ARG A 7 -10.84 2.70 7.84
C ARG A 7 -10.81 1.29 7.23
N ASP A 8 -11.07 1.19 5.93
CA ASP A 8 -11.08 -0.08 5.21
C ASP A 8 -9.64 -0.60 5.00
N SER A 9 -8.66 0.28 4.75
CA SER A 9 -7.25 -0.12 4.70
C SER A 9 -6.79 -0.71 6.03
N ARG A 10 -7.14 -0.09 7.17
CA ARG A 10 -6.83 -0.65 8.50
C ARG A 10 -7.48 -2.02 8.72
N LYS A 11 -8.70 -2.24 8.24
CA LYS A 11 -9.37 -3.55 8.33
C LYS A 11 -8.65 -4.58 7.47
N MET A 12 -8.24 -4.21 6.26
CA MET A 12 -7.51 -5.08 5.34
C MET A 12 -6.16 -5.50 5.91
N ILE A 13 -5.41 -4.59 6.55
CA ILE A 13 -4.16 -4.94 7.24
C ILE A 13 -4.41 -5.96 8.35
N LYS A 14 -5.46 -5.77 9.16
CA LYS A 14 -5.83 -6.74 10.22
C LYS A 14 -6.20 -8.10 9.65
N GLU A 15 -6.91 -8.12 8.53
CA GLU A 15 -7.31 -9.36 7.88
C GLU A 15 -6.10 -10.09 7.27
N MET A 16 -5.20 -9.35 6.62
CA MET A 16 -3.91 -9.89 6.15
C MET A 16 -3.09 -10.47 7.29
N ALA A 17 -3.01 -9.77 8.43
CA ALA A 17 -2.33 -10.26 9.62
C ALA A 17 -2.95 -11.59 10.10
N ARG A 18 -4.28 -11.66 10.17
CA ARG A 18 -5.01 -12.88 10.54
C ARG A 18 -4.79 -14.04 9.56
N LEU A 19 -4.83 -13.77 8.25
CA LEU A 19 -4.68 -14.79 7.20
C LEU A 19 -3.27 -15.37 7.15
N HIS A 20 -2.26 -14.52 7.34
CA HIS A 20 -0.86 -14.92 7.29
C HIS A 20 -0.28 -15.35 8.65
N GLY A 21 -1.07 -15.28 9.74
CA GLY A 21 -0.60 -15.58 11.10
C GLY A 21 0.42 -14.57 11.63
N LEU A 22 0.40 -13.35 11.08
CA LEU A 22 1.35 -12.28 11.40
C LEU A 22 0.73 -11.27 12.37
N SER A 23 1.59 -10.43 12.96
CA SER A 23 1.10 -9.25 13.67
C SER A 23 0.71 -8.12 12.69
N VAL A 24 -0.20 -7.23 13.12
CA VAL A 24 -0.55 -6.02 12.35
C VAL A 24 0.69 -5.16 12.06
N SER A 25 1.65 -5.13 12.98
CA SER A 25 2.90 -4.40 12.82
C SER A 25 3.78 -5.00 11.73
N GLU A 26 3.89 -6.33 11.67
CA GLU A 26 4.69 -7.00 10.63
C GLU A 26 4.07 -6.85 9.23
N VAL A 27 2.74 -6.85 9.12
CA VAL A 27 2.10 -6.56 7.84
C VAL A 27 2.37 -5.12 7.40
N ARG A 28 2.37 -4.16 8.35
CA ARG A 28 2.73 -2.77 8.04
C ARG A 28 4.18 -2.64 7.61
N GLU A 29 5.09 -3.33 8.30
CA GLU A 29 6.52 -3.34 7.98
C GLU A 29 6.76 -3.91 6.59
N GLN A 30 6.18 -5.06 6.25
CA GLN A 30 6.31 -5.64 4.91
C GLN A 30 5.77 -4.73 3.80
N ILE A 31 4.67 -4.01 4.06
CA ILE A 31 4.16 -3.04 3.09
C ILE A 31 5.09 -1.84 2.98
N GLN A 32 5.61 -1.35 4.11
CA GLN A 32 6.57 -0.24 4.14
C GLN A 32 7.86 -0.59 3.40
N ASP A 33 8.39 -1.79 3.59
CA ASP A 33 9.57 -2.30 2.89
C ASP A 33 9.33 -2.39 1.39
N LYS A 34 8.15 -2.88 0.96
CA LYS A 34 7.79 -2.89 -0.46
C LYS A 34 7.70 -1.48 -1.04
N ILE A 35 7.14 -0.51 -0.30
CA ILE A 35 7.11 0.90 -0.71
C ILE A 35 8.53 1.42 -0.91
N ILE A 36 9.42 1.19 0.06
CA ILE A 36 10.82 1.63 -0.01
C ILE A 36 11.55 0.93 -1.16
N ALA A 37 11.32 -0.36 -1.37
CA ALA A 37 11.90 -1.12 -2.48
C ALA A 37 11.48 -0.55 -3.83
N VAL A 38 10.19 -0.23 -4.02
CA VAL A 38 9.69 0.39 -5.26
C VAL A 38 10.25 1.80 -5.43
N MET A 39 10.38 2.58 -4.36
CA MET A 39 10.98 3.91 -4.42
C MET A 39 12.46 3.89 -4.83
N ASN A 40 13.20 2.87 -4.40
CA ASN A 40 14.61 2.65 -4.74
C ASN A 40 14.80 1.72 -5.95
N SER A 41 13.72 1.33 -6.63
CA SER A 41 13.82 0.46 -7.81
C SER A 41 14.49 1.21 -8.95
N ASP A 42 15.42 0.53 -9.64
CA ASP A 42 16.03 1.02 -10.88
C ASP A 42 15.08 0.98 -12.09
N ASP A 43 13.89 0.40 -11.92
CA ASP A 43 12.88 0.29 -12.96
C ASP A 43 12.13 1.64 -13.14
N PRO A 44 12.35 2.36 -14.27
CA PRO A 44 11.82 3.70 -14.46
C PRO A 44 10.29 3.69 -14.61
N ASP A 45 9.70 2.61 -15.13
CA ASP A 45 8.26 2.47 -15.29
C ASP A 45 7.56 2.30 -13.93
N GLN A 46 8.10 1.45 -13.05
CA GLN A 46 7.62 1.33 -11.67
C GLN A 46 7.76 2.64 -10.89
N GLN A 47 8.89 3.33 -11.05
CA GLN A 47 9.09 4.61 -10.38
C GLN A 47 8.13 5.69 -10.90
N ALA A 48 7.88 5.73 -12.21
CA ALA A 48 6.93 6.66 -12.82
C ALA A 48 5.49 6.37 -12.40
N GLU A 49 5.10 5.09 -12.34
CA GLU A 49 3.76 4.68 -11.89
C GLU A 49 3.56 5.01 -10.41
N PHE A 50 4.55 4.73 -9.57
CA PHE A 50 4.52 5.07 -8.15
C PHE A 50 4.41 6.59 -7.95
N ARG A 51 5.23 7.38 -8.65
CA ARG A 51 5.15 8.86 -8.61
C ARG A 51 3.82 9.38 -9.16
N ARG A 52 3.22 8.73 -10.15
CA ARG A 52 1.90 9.09 -10.65
C ARG A 52 0.81 8.87 -9.60
N MET A 53 0.93 7.83 -8.77
CA MET A 53 -0.04 7.50 -7.73
C MET A 53 0.16 8.30 -6.43
N PHE A 54 1.41 8.51 -6.01
CA PHE A 54 1.76 9.03 -4.69
C PHE A 54 2.55 10.35 -4.72
N GLY A 55 2.93 10.83 -5.90
CA GLY A 55 3.79 12.01 -6.06
C GLY A 55 5.22 11.74 -5.59
N ASN A 56 5.85 12.76 -5.00
CA ASN A 56 7.19 12.67 -4.43
C ASN A 56 7.19 12.25 -2.94
N SER A 57 6.03 11.94 -2.36
CA SER A 57 5.90 11.60 -0.95
C SER A 57 5.99 10.08 -0.74
N THR A 58 6.57 9.67 0.38
CA THR A 58 6.50 8.28 0.85
C THR A 58 5.15 8.05 1.53
N PRO A 59 4.22 7.29 0.93
CA PRO A 59 2.93 7.00 1.54
C PRO A 59 3.09 6.08 2.75
N THR A 60 2.17 6.18 3.70
CA THR A 60 2.04 5.17 4.78
C THR A 60 1.45 3.86 4.24
N PRO A 61 1.62 2.71 4.91
CA PRO A 61 1.02 1.44 4.50
C PRO A 61 -0.50 1.53 4.28
N GLU A 62 -1.21 2.24 5.17
CA GLU A 62 -2.64 2.48 5.04
C GLU A 62 -3.03 3.32 3.82
N GLU A 63 -2.19 4.30 3.45
CA GLU A 63 -2.40 5.15 2.29
C GLU A 63 -2.10 4.41 1.00
N PHE A 64 -1.04 3.60 0.99
CA PHE A 64 -0.69 2.74 -0.12
C PHE A 64 -1.86 1.80 -0.47
N ILE A 65 -2.39 1.06 0.52
CA ILE A 65 -3.54 0.18 0.32
C ILE A 65 -4.77 0.99 -0.14
N CYS A 66 -5.03 2.15 0.46
CA CYS A 66 -6.18 2.96 0.10
C CYS A 66 -6.15 3.43 -1.36
N THR A 67 -4.99 3.85 -1.84
CA THR A 67 -4.78 4.28 -3.24
C THR A 67 -4.77 3.10 -4.20
N ALA A 68 -4.07 2.02 -3.86
CA ALA A 68 -4.02 0.80 -4.68
C ALA A 68 -5.42 0.20 -4.88
N SER A 69 -6.24 0.13 -3.83
CA SER A 69 -7.65 -0.32 -3.91
C SER A 69 -8.53 0.60 -4.76
N ARG A 70 -8.16 1.87 -4.96
CA ARG A 70 -8.90 2.79 -5.85
C ARG A 70 -8.52 2.63 -7.32
N GLN A 71 -7.32 2.11 -7.60
CA GLN A 71 -6.84 1.83 -8.94
C GLN A 71 -7.34 0.47 -9.45
N LEU A 72 -7.51 -0.50 -8.55
CA LEU A 72 -8.25 -1.75 -8.76
C LEU A 72 -9.77 -1.49 -8.85
N LYS A 73 -10.19 -0.57 -9.74
CA LYS A 73 -11.58 -0.48 -10.16
C LYS A 73 -11.81 -1.55 -11.22
N PHE A 74 -12.49 -2.63 -10.83
CA PHE A 74 -13.26 -3.44 -11.76
C PHE A 74 -14.49 -2.64 -12.25
#